data_AF-A0A0R3ULW9-F1
#
_entry.id   AF-A0A0R3ULW9-F1
#
_cell.length_a   1.000
_cell.length_b   1.000
_cell.length_c   1.000
_cell.angle_alpha   90.00
_cell.angle_beta   90.00
_cell.angle_gamma   90.00
#
_symmetry.space_group_name_H-M   'P 1'
#
loop_
_entity.id
_entity.type
_entity.pdbx_description
1 polymer ?
#
loop_
_entity_poly.entity_id
_entity_poly.type
_entity_poly.pdbx_seq_one_letter_code
_entity_poly.pdbx_strand_id
1 'polypeptide(L)'
;MISTAYQHISKRLLETLLNRYHFMDHLRATRKFLLLGQGDFIQRLMDLLEPELGMPAQAIMRHRLNEILETAIRDTNAQYEDSEILQRLNVEILETADGDSGWDVFSLGYAVNGPLLTIFTPDCRLFYLKAFSFLWRLKRMEFTLSTLWREQLVLARLPCGLSEDLTPILHVVQLLCAEFRHFVLQLQYYVNFEALECAWEALVQKINDATDLDEVINAHKGFLSNVISRCLLDRSSGQLRYQLRAIFDVIVNFSQLNMDLQDLAKEELELRSQMQREVEGSARTGTWGTCDTPENQEVARRKVFVETTIGPMIARIRVLASSYRDMATEFMTMLQNHTDQSLRLLVQNLNFNSHYLDTTKEA
;
A
#
# COMPACT_ATOMS: atom_id res chain seq x y z
N MET A 1 -53.61 -13.09 -8.71
CA MET A 1 -53.06 -14.40 -9.11
C MET A 1 -51.67 -14.26 -9.73
N ILE A 2 -51.46 -13.41 -10.74
CA ILE A 2 -50.11 -13.24 -11.34
C ILE A 2 -49.14 -12.57 -10.37
N SER A 3 -49.55 -11.50 -9.67
CA SER A 3 -48.70 -10.81 -8.68
C SER A 3 -48.32 -11.69 -7.47
N THR A 4 -49.28 -12.49 -6.99
CA THR A 4 -49.06 -13.43 -5.88
C THR A 4 -48.14 -14.59 -6.29
N ALA A 5 -48.25 -15.06 -7.54
CA ALA A 5 -47.34 -16.08 -8.07
C ALA A 5 -45.92 -15.52 -8.26
N TYR A 6 -45.80 -14.28 -8.77
CA TYR A 6 -44.51 -13.58 -8.88
C TYR A 6 -43.82 -13.48 -7.51
N GLN A 7 -44.50 -12.94 -6.50
CA GLN A 7 -43.95 -12.79 -5.15
C GLN A 7 -43.49 -14.13 -4.55
N HIS A 8 -44.28 -15.19 -4.73
CA HIS A 8 -43.92 -16.52 -4.21
C HIS A 8 -42.71 -17.12 -4.93
N ILE A 9 -42.62 -16.95 -6.26
CA ILE A 9 -41.47 -17.41 -7.05
C ILE A 9 -40.22 -16.62 -6.71
N SER A 10 -40.30 -15.28 -6.64
CA SER A 10 -39.18 -14.40 -6.30
C SER A 10 -38.63 -14.72 -4.91
N LYS A 11 -39.50 -14.89 -3.91
CA LYS A 11 -39.08 -15.29 -2.57
C LYS A 11 -38.39 -16.65 -2.55
N ARG A 12 -38.96 -17.65 -3.24
CA ARG A 12 -38.35 -18.98 -3.33
C ARG A 12 -36.99 -18.94 -4.02
N LEU A 13 -36.84 -18.14 -5.08
CA LEU A 13 -35.59 -17.96 -5.80
C LEU A 13 -34.53 -17.32 -4.89
N LEU A 14 -34.91 -16.28 -4.15
CA LEU A 14 -34.03 -15.56 -3.22
C LEU A 14 -33.59 -16.48 -2.07
N GLU A 15 -34.51 -17.25 -1.48
CA GLU A 15 -34.17 -18.29 -0.49
C GLU A 15 -33.21 -19.34 -1.06
N THR A 16 -33.37 -19.72 -2.32
CA THR A 16 -32.47 -20.70 -2.97
C THR A 16 -31.08 -20.10 -3.18
N LEU A 17 -31.00 -18.83 -3.61
CA LEU A 17 -29.75 -18.12 -3.83
C LEU A 17 -28.97 -17.91 -2.52
N LEU A 18 -29.66 -17.47 -1.46
CA LEU A 18 -29.04 -17.25 -0.15
C LEU A 18 -28.63 -18.55 0.54
N ASN A 19 -29.52 -19.56 0.57
CA ASN A 19 -29.28 -20.77 1.36
C ASN A 19 -28.54 -21.87 0.60
N ARG A 20 -28.87 -22.13 -0.68
CA ARG A 20 -28.23 -23.23 -1.42
C ARG A 20 -26.94 -22.82 -2.11
N TYR A 21 -26.85 -21.58 -2.58
CA TYR A 21 -25.67 -21.08 -3.29
C TYR A 21 -24.81 -20.15 -2.43
N HIS A 22 -25.10 -20.05 -1.12
CA HIS A 22 -24.27 -19.32 -0.16
C HIS A 22 -23.85 -17.92 -0.65
N PHE A 23 -24.77 -17.21 -1.31
CA PHE A 23 -24.45 -15.94 -1.98
C PHE A 23 -23.80 -14.91 -1.05
N MET A 24 -24.29 -14.82 0.19
CA MET A 24 -23.73 -13.91 1.19
C MET A 24 -22.30 -14.27 1.59
N ASP A 25 -21.95 -15.55 1.59
CA ASP A 25 -20.61 -16.01 1.94
C ASP A 25 -19.64 -15.69 0.80
N HIS A 26 -20.07 -15.87 -0.46
CA HIS A 26 -19.30 -15.40 -1.62
C HIS A 26 -19.13 -13.88 -1.63
N LEU A 27 -20.18 -13.11 -1.33
CA LEU A 27 -20.10 -11.66 -1.22
C LEU A 27 -19.11 -11.24 -0.12
N ARG A 28 -19.16 -11.88 1.05
CA ARG A 28 -18.20 -11.66 2.14
C ARG A 28 -16.78 -12.03 1.74
N ALA A 29 -16.58 -13.11 1.01
CA ALA A 29 -15.27 -13.50 0.49
C ALA A 29 -14.70 -12.42 -0.45
N THR A 30 -15.51 -11.85 -1.35
CA THR A 30 -15.04 -10.74 -2.19
C THR A 30 -14.62 -9.53 -1.36
N ARG A 31 -15.33 -9.21 -0.26
CA ARG A 31 -14.90 -8.16 0.66
C ARG A 31 -13.59 -8.50 1.38
N LYS A 32 -13.47 -9.73 1.91
CA LYS A 32 -12.27 -10.18 2.64
C LYS A 32 -11.00 -10.13 1.78
N PHE A 33 -11.08 -10.68 0.57
CA PHE A 33 -9.90 -10.88 -0.28
C PHE A 33 -9.69 -9.78 -1.33
N LEU A 34 -10.73 -9.39 -2.09
CA LEU A 34 -10.60 -8.41 -3.18
C LEU A 34 -10.62 -6.96 -2.71
N LEU A 35 -11.30 -6.69 -1.58
CA LEU A 35 -11.33 -5.35 -0.97
C LEU A 35 -10.39 -5.23 0.24
N LEU A 36 -9.46 -6.18 0.39
CA LEU A 36 -8.44 -6.23 1.44
C LEU A 36 -9.01 -6.17 2.88
N GLY A 37 -10.24 -6.65 3.09
CA GLY A 37 -10.87 -6.64 4.42
C GLY A 37 -10.22 -7.56 5.44
N GLN A 38 -9.51 -8.60 4.99
CA GLN A 38 -8.79 -9.54 5.86
C GLN A 38 -7.31 -9.16 5.97
N GLY A 39 -6.99 -8.33 6.96
CA GLY A 39 -5.66 -7.74 7.11
C GLY A 39 -4.52 -8.71 7.40
N ASP A 40 -4.75 -9.78 8.18
CA ASP A 40 -3.73 -10.78 8.52
C ASP A 40 -3.27 -11.54 7.28
N PHE A 41 -4.21 -11.96 6.45
CA PHE A 41 -3.96 -12.61 5.17
C PHE A 41 -3.18 -11.69 4.21
N ILE A 42 -3.64 -10.46 4.00
CA ILE A 42 -3.02 -9.53 3.06
C ILE A 42 -1.59 -9.16 3.49
N GLN A 43 -1.36 -8.94 4.79
CA GLN A 43 -0.01 -8.66 5.30
C GLN A 43 0.93 -9.82 5.01
N ARG A 44 0.52 -11.05 5.37
CA ARG A 44 1.34 -12.24 5.13
C ARG A 44 1.58 -12.50 3.65
N LEU A 45 0.56 -12.29 2.83
CA LEU A 45 0.66 -12.40 1.37
C LEU A 45 1.68 -11.40 0.81
N MET A 46 1.66 -10.14 1.25
CA MET A 46 2.63 -9.13 0.84
C MET A 46 4.06 -9.50 1.25
N ASP A 47 4.27 -9.98 2.48
CA ASP A 47 5.59 -10.40 2.96
C ASP A 47 6.20 -11.52 2.08
N LEU A 48 5.36 -12.47 1.64
CA LEU A 48 5.80 -13.58 0.79
C LEU A 48 5.97 -13.19 -0.68
N LEU A 49 5.18 -12.22 -1.15
CA LEU A 49 5.21 -11.74 -2.54
C LEU A 49 6.30 -10.70 -2.81
N GLU A 50 6.76 -9.97 -1.79
CA GLU A 50 7.79 -8.92 -1.92
C GLU A 50 8.98 -9.30 -2.83
N PRO A 51 9.66 -10.46 -2.66
CA PRO A 51 10.79 -10.83 -3.51
C PRO A 51 10.39 -11.10 -4.96
N GLU A 52 9.17 -11.61 -5.20
CA GLU A 52 8.69 -11.89 -6.56
C GLU A 52 8.23 -10.63 -7.28
N LEU A 53 7.56 -9.74 -6.56
CA LEU A 53 6.99 -8.53 -7.14
C LEU A 53 8.03 -7.44 -7.39
N GLY A 54 9.19 -7.51 -6.71
CA GLY A 54 10.34 -6.65 -7.02
C GLY A 54 10.99 -6.93 -8.38
N MET A 55 10.72 -8.09 -8.99
CA MET A 55 11.22 -8.44 -10.32
C MET A 55 10.47 -7.69 -11.44
N PRO A 56 11.08 -7.56 -12.65
CA PRO A 56 10.36 -7.04 -13.81
C PRO A 56 9.17 -7.94 -14.17
N ALA A 57 8.08 -7.35 -14.64
CA ALA A 57 6.82 -8.05 -14.90
C ALA A 57 6.97 -9.29 -15.82
N GLN A 58 7.90 -9.26 -16.77
CA GLN A 58 8.14 -10.35 -17.73
C GLN A 58 8.74 -11.60 -17.07
N ALA A 59 9.41 -11.46 -15.93
CA ALA A 59 10.03 -12.59 -15.22
C ALA A 59 9.05 -13.33 -14.30
N ILE A 60 7.84 -12.80 -14.10
CA ILE A 60 6.91 -13.29 -13.09
C ILE A 60 6.10 -14.44 -13.64
N MET A 61 6.11 -15.54 -12.89
CA MET A 61 5.43 -16.76 -13.28
C MET A 61 4.17 -16.99 -12.45
N ARG A 62 3.04 -17.18 -13.13
CA ARG A 62 1.72 -17.36 -12.49
C ARG A 62 1.68 -18.53 -11.50
N HIS A 63 2.35 -19.64 -11.81
CA HIS A 63 2.35 -20.81 -10.92
C HIS A 63 3.00 -20.51 -9.57
N ARG A 64 4.10 -19.75 -9.57
CA ARG A 64 4.81 -19.36 -8.35
C ARG A 64 3.98 -18.43 -7.47
N LEU A 65 3.26 -17.49 -8.08
CA LEU A 65 2.33 -16.63 -7.35
C LEU A 65 1.17 -17.43 -6.74
N ASN A 66 0.66 -18.46 -7.44
CA ASN A 66 -0.35 -19.34 -6.88
C ASN A 66 0.20 -20.19 -5.72
N GLU A 67 1.43 -20.69 -5.81
CA GLU A 67 2.08 -21.41 -4.70
C GLU A 67 2.24 -20.51 -3.45
N ILE A 68 2.62 -19.24 -3.66
CA ILE A 68 2.70 -18.25 -2.58
C ILE A 68 1.32 -17.97 -1.99
N LEU A 69 0.29 -17.82 -2.83
CA LEU A 69 -1.10 -17.62 -2.40
C LEU A 69 -1.56 -18.77 -1.50
N GLU A 70 -1.37 -20.02 -1.93
CA GLU A 70 -1.72 -21.22 -1.14
C GLU A 70 -0.96 -21.26 0.20
N THR A 71 0.32 -20.87 0.19
CA THR A 71 1.12 -20.77 1.41
C THR A 71 0.57 -19.70 2.36
N ALA A 72 0.24 -18.51 1.84
CA ALA A 72 -0.32 -17.42 2.63
C ALA A 72 -1.69 -17.79 3.25
N ILE A 73 -2.53 -18.54 2.53
CA ILE A 73 -3.81 -19.04 3.04
C ILE A 73 -3.56 -19.96 4.25
N ARG A 74 -2.61 -20.89 4.14
CA ARG A 74 -2.28 -21.86 5.20
C ARG A 74 -1.65 -21.21 6.44
N ASP A 75 -0.85 -20.17 6.24
CA ASP A 75 -0.16 -19.45 7.32
C ASP A 75 -1.09 -18.55 8.15
N THR A 76 -2.31 -18.27 7.67
CA THR A 76 -3.20 -17.25 8.24
C THR A 76 -4.56 -17.84 8.66
N ASN A 77 -5.43 -17.01 9.25
CA ASN A 77 -6.79 -17.45 9.60
C ASN A 77 -7.68 -17.68 8.37
N ALA A 78 -7.23 -17.30 7.17
CA ALA A 78 -7.94 -17.60 5.92
C ALA A 78 -8.11 -19.12 5.69
N GLN A 79 -7.27 -19.96 6.29
CA GLN A 79 -7.41 -21.42 6.21
C GLN A 79 -8.74 -21.96 6.76
N TYR A 80 -9.44 -21.22 7.62
CA TYR A 80 -10.70 -21.64 8.23
C TYR A 80 -11.93 -21.26 7.40
N GLU A 81 -11.75 -20.57 6.28
CA GLU A 81 -12.84 -20.32 5.33
C GLU A 81 -13.24 -21.62 4.60
N ASP A 82 -14.45 -21.63 4.04
CA ASP A 82 -14.95 -22.79 3.31
C ASP A 82 -14.06 -23.14 2.12
N SER A 83 -13.84 -24.45 1.91
CA SER A 83 -12.99 -24.95 0.82
C SER A 83 -13.48 -24.47 -0.56
N GLU A 84 -14.80 -24.32 -0.74
CA GLU A 84 -15.37 -23.80 -1.97
C GLU A 84 -14.99 -22.33 -2.23
N ILE A 85 -14.84 -21.52 -1.18
CA ILE A 85 -14.42 -20.12 -1.30
C ILE A 85 -12.93 -20.06 -1.69
N LEU A 86 -12.10 -20.85 -1.04
CA LEU A 86 -10.66 -20.88 -1.27
C LEU A 86 -10.32 -21.37 -2.68
N GLN A 87 -10.99 -22.42 -3.18
CA GLN A 87 -10.79 -22.94 -4.54
C GLN A 87 -11.16 -21.93 -5.65
N ARG A 88 -11.97 -20.92 -5.32
CA ARG A 88 -12.39 -19.87 -6.26
C ARG A 88 -11.45 -18.66 -6.26
N LEU A 89 -10.58 -18.52 -5.26
CA LEU A 89 -9.57 -17.47 -5.22
C LEU A 89 -8.43 -17.85 -6.16
N ASN A 90 -8.04 -16.94 -7.05
CA ASN A 90 -6.96 -17.18 -7.99
C ASN A 90 -6.07 -15.95 -8.17
N VAL A 91 -4.84 -16.17 -8.64
CA VAL A 91 -3.99 -15.07 -9.09
C VAL A 91 -4.31 -14.72 -10.54
N GLU A 92 -4.51 -13.43 -10.78
CA GLU A 92 -4.64 -12.81 -12.09
C GLU A 92 -3.42 -11.92 -12.37
N ILE A 93 -2.88 -12.02 -13.58
CA ILE A 93 -1.76 -11.20 -14.06
C ILE A 93 -2.36 -10.26 -15.11
N LEU A 94 -2.23 -8.96 -14.87
CA LEU A 94 -2.70 -7.93 -15.80
C LEU A 94 -1.80 -7.85 -17.05
N GLU A 95 -2.28 -7.15 -18.09
CA GLU A 95 -1.46 -6.92 -19.29
C GLU A 95 -0.21 -6.12 -18.93
N THR A 96 0.96 -6.62 -19.34
CA THR A 96 2.27 -6.04 -18.99
C THR A 96 2.70 -4.99 -20.01
N ALA A 97 3.02 -3.79 -19.57
CA ALA A 97 3.72 -2.80 -20.37
C ALA A 97 5.24 -2.88 -20.16
N ASP A 98 6.01 -2.30 -21.08
CA ASP A 98 7.46 -2.21 -20.97
C ASP A 98 7.85 -1.31 -19.79
N GLY A 99 8.63 -1.85 -18.85
CA GLY A 99 9.05 -1.15 -17.63
C GLY A 99 8.18 -1.41 -16.40
N ASP A 100 7.09 -2.19 -16.51
CA ASP A 100 6.26 -2.54 -15.36
C ASP A 100 7.00 -3.47 -14.39
N SER A 101 6.84 -3.19 -13.10
CA SER A 101 7.24 -4.06 -12.01
C SER A 101 6.12 -5.04 -11.68
N GLY A 102 6.45 -6.18 -11.05
CA GLY A 102 5.44 -7.14 -10.59
C GLY A 102 4.34 -6.56 -9.73
N TRP A 103 4.68 -5.55 -8.93
CA TRP A 103 3.73 -4.82 -8.10
C TRP A 103 2.56 -4.19 -8.86
N ASP A 104 2.76 -3.82 -10.13
CA ASP A 104 1.74 -3.17 -10.96
C ASP A 104 0.85 -4.17 -11.71
N VAL A 105 1.34 -5.39 -11.88
CA VAL A 105 0.72 -6.42 -12.71
C VAL A 105 -0.03 -7.46 -11.88
N PHE A 106 0.37 -7.66 -10.63
CA PHE A 106 -0.26 -8.60 -9.72
C PHE A 106 -1.70 -8.22 -9.37
N SER A 107 -2.60 -9.19 -9.45
CA SER A 107 -3.97 -9.06 -8.97
C SER A 107 -4.53 -10.35 -8.39
N LEU A 108 -5.50 -10.22 -7.48
CA LEU A 108 -6.32 -11.35 -7.04
C LEU A 108 -7.65 -11.35 -7.80
N GLY A 109 -8.07 -12.53 -8.23
CA GLY A 109 -9.35 -12.78 -8.85
C GLY A 109 -10.22 -13.68 -7.98
N TYR A 110 -11.53 -13.61 -8.23
CA TYR A 110 -12.51 -14.48 -7.60
C TYR A 110 -13.41 -15.08 -8.68
N ALA A 111 -13.22 -16.36 -8.95
CA ALA A 111 -13.95 -17.09 -9.98
C ALA A 111 -15.32 -17.53 -9.44
N VAL A 112 -16.37 -16.85 -9.90
CA VAL A 112 -17.75 -17.24 -9.58
C VAL A 112 -18.33 -18.03 -10.75
N ASN A 113 -18.92 -19.19 -10.47
CA ASN A 113 -19.51 -20.06 -11.48
C ASN A 113 -21.01 -20.30 -11.24
N GLY A 114 -21.69 -20.82 -12.26
CA GLY A 114 -23.08 -21.26 -12.14
C GLY A 114 -24.08 -20.10 -12.03
N PRO A 115 -25.15 -20.23 -11.22
CA PRO A 115 -26.24 -19.26 -11.21
C PRO A 115 -25.86 -17.92 -10.60
N LEU A 116 -24.77 -17.85 -9.81
CA LEU A 116 -24.27 -16.61 -9.22
C LEU A 116 -23.68 -15.64 -10.26
N LEU A 117 -23.32 -16.11 -11.46
CA LEU A 117 -22.89 -15.27 -12.59
C LEU A 117 -23.95 -14.25 -13.03
N THR A 118 -25.22 -14.51 -12.73
CA THR A 118 -26.31 -13.56 -12.98
C THR A 118 -26.14 -12.26 -12.20
N ILE A 119 -25.55 -12.34 -11.00
CA ILE A 119 -25.25 -11.18 -10.15
C ILE A 119 -23.79 -10.73 -10.37
N PHE A 120 -22.86 -11.68 -10.33
CA PHE A 120 -21.43 -11.45 -10.62
C PHE A 120 -21.17 -11.41 -12.12
N THR A 121 -21.71 -10.37 -12.76
CA THR A 121 -21.49 -10.14 -14.18
C THR A 121 -20.01 -9.86 -14.50
N PRO A 122 -19.56 -10.07 -15.75
CA PRO A 122 -18.20 -9.71 -16.18
C PRO A 122 -17.85 -8.24 -15.90
N ASP A 123 -18.83 -7.34 -16.00
CA ASP A 123 -18.66 -5.92 -15.67
C ASP A 123 -18.35 -5.72 -14.18
N CYS A 124 -19.05 -6.43 -13.29
CA CYS A 124 -18.77 -6.41 -11.85
C CYS A 124 -17.33 -6.84 -11.54
N ARG A 125 -16.82 -7.87 -12.23
CA ARG A 125 -15.43 -8.32 -12.07
C ARG A 125 -14.44 -7.20 -12.42
N LEU A 126 -14.68 -6.45 -13.50
CA LEU A 126 -13.81 -5.32 -13.87
C LEU A 126 -13.84 -4.19 -12.82
N PHE A 127 -14.97 -3.96 -12.15
CA PHE A 127 -15.04 -3.00 -11.04
C PHE A 127 -14.22 -3.46 -9.84
N TYR A 128 -14.35 -4.73 -9.43
CA TYR A 128 -13.52 -5.29 -8.36
C TYR A 128 -12.04 -5.26 -8.70
N LEU A 129 -11.66 -5.55 -9.95
CA LEU A 129 -10.28 -5.51 -10.40
C LEU A 129 -9.68 -4.09 -10.30
N LYS A 130 -10.44 -3.08 -10.70
CA LYS A 130 -10.05 -1.67 -10.56
C LYS A 130 -9.92 -1.26 -9.09
N ALA A 131 -10.88 -1.64 -8.26
CA ALA A 131 -10.85 -1.37 -6.83
C ALA A 131 -9.63 -2.05 -6.17
N PHE A 132 -9.42 -3.34 -6.44
CA PHE A 132 -8.24 -4.08 -5.95
C PHE A 132 -6.95 -3.40 -6.37
N SER A 133 -6.79 -3.04 -7.65
CA SER A 133 -5.56 -2.42 -8.15
C SER A 133 -5.22 -1.10 -7.43
N PHE A 134 -6.25 -0.31 -7.10
CA PHE A 134 -6.09 0.91 -6.31
C PHE A 134 -5.73 0.62 -4.85
N LEU A 135 -6.50 -0.25 -4.20
CA LEU A 135 -6.28 -0.61 -2.80
C LEU A 135 -4.92 -1.27 -2.60
N TRP A 136 -4.51 -2.12 -3.54
CA TRP A 136 -3.22 -2.80 -3.55
C TRP A 136 -2.06 -1.82 -3.64
N ARG A 137 -2.14 -0.81 -4.53
CA ARG A 137 -1.15 0.28 -4.61
C ARG A 137 -1.08 1.08 -3.32
N LEU A 138 -2.22 1.42 -2.73
CA LEU A 138 -2.27 2.13 -1.46
C LEU A 138 -1.64 1.29 -0.33
N LYS A 139 -1.95 -0.01 -0.27
CA LYS A 139 -1.37 -0.95 0.68
C LYS A 139 0.15 -1.14 0.47
N ARG A 140 0.64 -1.14 -0.78
CA ARG A 140 2.07 -1.17 -1.11
C ARG A 140 2.80 0.04 -0.52
N MET A 141 2.20 1.23 -0.55
CA MET A 141 2.82 2.43 0.05
C MET A 141 2.98 2.28 1.56
N GLU A 142 1.94 1.82 2.27
CA GLU A 142 2.02 1.54 3.70
C GLU A 142 3.10 0.49 4.03
N PHE A 143 3.13 -0.59 3.26
CA PHE A 143 4.12 -1.66 3.41
C PHE A 143 5.55 -1.11 3.24
N THR A 144 5.79 -0.37 2.15
CA THR A 144 7.08 0.27 1.86
C THR A 144 7.49 1.25 2.96
N LEU A 145 6.58 2.08 3.45
CA LEU A 145 6.87 3.02 4.54
C LEU A 145 7.12 2.31 5.89
N SER A 146 6.60 1.10 6.07
CA SER A 146 6.84 0.28 7.26
C SER A 146 8.22 -0.38 7.22
N THR A 147 8.64 -0.91 6.06
CA THR A 147 9.98 -1.45 5.85
C THR A 147 11.06 -0.37 6.00
N LEU A 148 10.86 0.79 5.37
CA LEU A 148 11.77 1.95 5.47
C LEU A 148 11.99 2.40 6.91
N TRP A 149 10.92 2.45 7.71
CA TRP A 149 11.02 2.83 9.12
C TRP A 149 11.82 1.82 9.94
N ARG A 150 11.60 0.52 9.71
CA ARG A 150 12.38 -0.54 10.36
C ARG A 150 13.87 -0.39 10.03
N GLU A 151 14.19 -0.14 8.77
CA GLU A 151 15.57 0.06 8.31
C GLU A 151 16.21 1.31 8.92
N GLN A 152 15.47 2.40 9.05
CA GLN A 152 15.95 3.62 9.71
C GLN A 152 16.31 3.40 11.18
N LEU A 153 15.53 2.58 11.90
CA LEU A 153 15.85 2.22 13.28
C LEU A 153 17.16 1.42 13.39
N VAL A 154 17.49 0.62 12.37
CA VAL A 154 18.77 -0.09 12.29
C VAL A 154 19.91 0.89 12.00
N LEU A 155 19.74 1.79 11.02
CA LEU A 155 20.75 2.80 10.67
C LEU A 155 21.10 3.72 11.85
N ALA A 156 20.11 4.12 12.64
CA ALA A 156 20.33 4.95 13.83
C ALA A 156 21.17 4.26 14.93
N ARG A 157 21.31 2.94 14.87
CA ARG A 157 22.03 2.12 15.87
C ARG A 157 23.36 1.56 15.36
N LEU A 158 23.85 2.03 14.22
CA LEU A 158 25.11 1.55 13.66
C LEU A 158 26.33 1.91 14.56
N PRO A 159 27.27 0.98 14.77
CA PRO A 159 28.42 1.19 15.63
C PRO A 159 29.54 2.00 14.94
N CYS A 160 30.72 2.04 15.56
CA CYS A 160 31.93 2.69 15.03
C CYS A 160 31.79 4.21 14.79
N GLY A 161 30.94 4.88 15.57
CA GLY A 161 30.67 6.32 15.47
C GLY A 161 29.95 6.75 14.19
N LEU A 162 29.51 5.81 13.34
CA LEU A 162 28.81 6.11 12.09
C LEU A 162 27.42 6.72 12.34
N SER A 163 26.75 6.31 13.43
CA SER A 163 25.45 6.86 13.80
C SER A 163 25.49 8.39 14.02
N GLU A 164 26.58 8.91 14.60
CA GLU A 164 26.74 10.36 14.82
C GLU A 164 26.85 11.12 13.49
N ASP A 165 27.65 10.61 12.55
CA ASP A 165 27.83 11.20 11.23
C ASP A 165 26.55 11.12 10.36
N LEU A 166 25.74 10.07 10.54
CA LEU A 166 24.47 9.86 9.82
C LEU A 166 23.28 10.58 10.47
N THR A 167 23.39 11.03 11.72
CA THR A 167 22.30 11.73 12.43
C THR A 167 21.63 12.85 11.63
N PRO A 168 22.35 13.77 10.95
CA PRO A 168 21.69 14.86 10.21
C PRO A 168 20.87 14.35 9.01
N ILE A 169 21.33 13.32 8.30
CA ILE A 169 20.57 12.74 7.19
C ILE A 169 19.38 11.92 7.70
N LEU A 170 19.59 11.13 8.76
CA LEU A 170 18.53 10.35 9.39
C LEU A 170 17.39 11.23 9.89
N HIS A 171 17.70 12.40 10.44
CA HIS A 171 16.68 13.36 10.87
C HIS A 171 15.78 13.82 9.71
N VAL A 172 16.37 14.22 8.58
CA VAL A 172 15.59 14.67 7.39
C VAL A 172 14.76 13.52 6.81
N VAL A 173 15.34 12.33 6.74
CA VAL A 173 14.68 11.10 6.30
C VAL A 173 13.48 10.75 7.19
N GLN A 174 13.64 10.81 8.52
CA GLN A 174 12.57 10.52 9.48
C GLN A 174 11.42 11.52 9.40
N LEU A 175 11.72 12.81 9.25
CA LEU A 175 10.70 13.85 9.08
C LEU A 175 9.86 13.58 7.82
N LEU A 176 10.51 13.35 6.68
CA LEU A 176 9.81 13.09 5.43
C LEU A 176 9.02 11.77 5.47
N CYS A 177 9.58 10.72 6.09
CA CYS A 177 8.85 9.47 6.34
C CYS A 177 7.58 9.68 7.17
N ALA A 178 7.64 10.51 8.21
CA ALA A 178 6.49 10.83 9.03
C ALA A 178 5.40 11.55 8.23
N GLU A 179 5.80 12.49 7.36
CA GLU A 179 4.87 13.19 6.44
C GLU A 179 4.18 12.21 5.48
N PHE A 180 4.93 11.33 4.82
CA PHE A 180 4.36 10.31 3.93
C PHE A 180 3.44 9.34 4.66
N ARG A 181 3.85 8.88 5.84
CA ARG A 181 3.06 7.95 6.64
C ARG A 181 1.75 8.58 7.07
N HIS A 182 1.76 9.82 7.53
CA HIS A 182 0.53 10.54 7.87
C HIS A 182 -0.40 10.60 6.67
N PHE A 183 0.09 11.02 5.50
CA PHE A 183 -0.72 11.10 4.28
C PHE A 183 -1.35 9.76 3.89
N VAL A 184 -0.54 8.70 3.78
CA VAL A 184 -1.02 7.35 3.40
C VAL A 184 -2.01 6.82 4.42
N LEU A 185 -1.73 7.00 5.72
CA LEU A 185 -2.59 6.51 6.80
C LEU A 185 -3.97 7.20 6.80
N GLN A 186 -4.01 8.53 6.65
CA GLN A 186 -5.28 9.26 6.57
C GLN A 186 -6.09 8.85 5.33
N LEU A 187 -5.43 8.66 4.19
CA LEU A 187 -6.08 8.17 2.98
C LEU A 187 -6.64 6.75 3.17
N GLN A 188 -5.88 5.85 3.81
CA GLN A 188 -6.34 4.51 4.14
C GLN A 188 -7.54 4.51 5.07
N TYR A 189 -7.55 5.37 6.10
CA TYR A 189 -8.70 5.48 6.99
C TYR A 189 -9.96 5.94 6.25
N TYR A 190 -9.84 6.95 5.39
CA TYR A 190 -10.95 7.37 4.55
C TYR A 190 -11.46 6.23 3.66
N VAL A 191 -10.56 5.55 2.95
CA VAL A 191 -10.97 4.47 2.05
C VAL A 191 -11.65 3.33 2.82
N ASN A 192 -11.08 2.89 3.95
CA ASN A 192 -11.63 1.77 4.70
C ASN A 192 -12.96 2.10 5.37
N PHE A 193 -13.07 3.24 6.06
CA PHE A 193 -14.25 3.57 6.84
C PHE A 193 -15.34 4.26 6.01
N GLU A 194 -14.99 5.32 5.27
CA GLU A 194 -15.97 6.13 4.54
C GLU A 194 -16.37 5.50 3.20
N ALA A 195 -15.43 4.88 2.48
CA ALA A 195 -15.70 4.32 1.16
C ALA A 195 -16.16 2.85 1.21
N LEU A 196 -15.49 2.01 2.01
CA LEU A 196 -15.76 0.56 2.03
C LEU A 196 -16.79 0.16 3.09
N GLU A 197 -16.59 0.51 4.37
CA GLU A 197 -17.49 0.05 5.45
C GLU A 197 -18.91 0.60 5.30
N CYS A 198 -19.06 1.91 5.12
CA CYS A 198 -20.38 2.53 4.93
C CYS A 198 -21.11 1.97 3.70
N ALA A 199 -20.39 1.72 2.60
CA ALA A 199 -20.98 1.13 1.40
C ALA A 199 -21.41 -0.32 1.64
N TRP A 200 -20.62 -1.09 2.39
CA TRP A 200 -20.94 -2.47 2.73
C TRP A 200 -22.17 -2.57 3.63
N GLU A 201 -22.24 -1.76 4.68
CA GLU A 201 -23.39 -1.76 5.59
C GLU A 201 -24.69 -1.45 4.82
N ALA A 202 -24.65 -0.44 3.95
CA ALA A 202 -25.78 -0.09 3.08
C ALA A 202 -26.15 -1.23 2.11
N LEU A 203 -25.17 -1.98 1.60
CA LEU A 203 -25.41 -3.15 0.75
C LEU A 203 -26.12 -4.27 1.53
N VAL A 204 -25.61 -4.62 2.71
CA VAL A 204 -26.18 -5.69 3.53
C VAL A 204 -27.61 -5.37 3.95
N GLN A 205 -27.89 -4.12 4.34
CA GLN A 205 -29.25 -3.67 4.64
C GLN A 205 -30.17 -3.84 3.42
N LYS A 206 -29.76 -3.35 2.25
CA LYS A 206 -30.55 -3.49 1.01
C LYS A 206 -30.77 -4.93 0.58
N ILE A 207 -29.81 -5.83 0.78
CA ILE A 207 -29.96 -7.26 0.46
C ILE A 207 -30.93 -7.93 1.44
N ASN A 208 -30.88 -7.57 2.73
CA ASN A 208 -31.80 -8.13 3.73
C ASN A 208 -33.24 -7.67 3.50
N ASP A 209 -33.44 -6.44 3.02
CA ASP A 209 -34.76 -5.87 2.72
C ASP A 209 -35.28 -6.27 1.32
N ALA A 210 -34.46 -6.91 0.49
CA ALA A 210 -34.81 -7.24 -0.88
C ALA A 210 -35.90 -8.31 -0.97
N THR A 211 -36.86 -8.06 -1.85
CA THR A 211 -38.01 -8.95 -2.11
C THR A 211 -37.86 -9.74 -3.40
N ASP A 212 -37.02 -9.28 -4.32
CA ASP A 212 -36.71 -9.94 -5.58
C ASP A 212 -35.22 -9.91 -5.93
N LEU A 213 -34.86 -10.65 -6.98
CA LEU A 213 -33.46 -10.76 -7.43
C LEU A 213 -32.95 -9.45 -8.03
N ASP A 214 -33.82 -8.69 -8.69
CA ASP A 214 -33.43 -7.45 -9.36
C ASP A 214 -33.04 -6.38 -8.33
N GLU A 215 -33.71 -6.31 -7.19
CA GLU A 215 -33.31 -5.49 -6.03
C GLU A 215 -31.91 -5.86 -5.54
N VAL A 216 -31.58 -7.16 -5.44
CA VAL A 216 -30.23 -7.63 -5.06
C VAL A 216 -29.17 -7.21 -6.09
N ILE A 217 -29.46 -7.39 -7.39
CA ILE A 217 -28.56 -6.99 -8.48
C ILE A 217 -28.32 -5.47 -8.46
N ASN A 218 -29.39 -4.69 -8.29
CA ASN A 218 -29.32 -3.24 -8.23
C ASN A 218 -28.59 -2.75 -6.98
N ALA A 219 -28.79 -3.40 -5.84
CA ALA A 219 -28.05 -3.12 -4.61
C ALA A 219 -26.55 -3.37 -4.81
N HIS A 220 -26.17 -4.50 -5.41
CA HIS A 220 -24.76 -4.83 -5.70
C HIS A 220 -24.10 -3.86 -6.68
N LYS A 221 -24.79 -3.50 -7.78
CA LYS A 221 -24.31 -2.48 -8.73
C LYS A 221 -24.18 -1.11 -8.08
N GLY A 222 -25.12 -0.74 -7.21
CA GLY A 222 -25.08 0.50 -6.44
C GLY A 222 -23.88 0.54 -5.48
N PHE A 223 -23.60 -0.57 -4.79
CA PHE A 223 -22.41 -0.73 -3.95
C PHE A 223 -21.12 -0.51 -4.75
N LEU A 224 -20.95 -1.22 -5.86
CA LEU A 224 -19.76 -1.10 -6.70
C LEU A 224 -19.58 0.32 -7.24
N SER A 225 -20.66 0.95 -7.69
CA SER A 225 -20.62 2.33 -8.19
C SER A 225 -20.21 3.32 -7.10
N ASN A 226 -20.70 3.12 -5.88
CA ASN A 226 -20.32 3.94 -4.72
C ASN A 226 -18.83 3.77 -4.38
N VAL A 227 -18.34 2.52 -4.30
CA VAL A 227 -16.92 2.22 -4.03
C VAL A 227 -16.02 2.84 -5.09
N ILE A 228 -16.36 2.71 -6.37
CA ILE A 228 -15.60 3.29 -7.48
C ILE A 228 -15.57 4.82 -7.40
N SER A 229 -16.69 5.47 -7.10
CA SER A 229 -16.75 6.92 -6.96
C SER A 229 -15.93 7.41 -5.76
N ARG A 230 -16.12 6.81 -4.59
CA ARG A 230 -15.45 7.24 -3.35
C ARG A 230 -13.96 6.90 -3.30
N CYS A 231 -13.53 5.83 -3.97
CA CYS A 231 -12.11 5.52 -4.14
C CYS A 231 -11.43 6.33 -5.25
N LEU A 232 -12.08 7.39 -5.75
CA LEU A 232 -11.57 8.26 -6.82
C LEU A 232 -11.30 7.48 -8.13
N LEU A 233 -12.05 6.42 -8.46
CA LEU A 233 -11.87 5.58 -9.66
C LEU A 233 -12.83 5.92 -10.81
N ASP A 234 -13.66 6.94 -10.63
CA ASP A 234 -14.61 7.47 -11.60
C ASP A 234 -13.97 8.39 -12.66
N ARG A 235 -14.63 8.64 -13.79
CA ARG A 235 -14.00 9.45 -14.85
C ARG A 235 -13.73 10.90 -14.43
N SER A 236 -14.55 11.48 -13.57
CA SER A 236 -14.39 12.86 -13.07
C SER A 236 -13.15 13.04 -12.20
N SER A 237 -12.81 12.04 -11.37
CA SER A 237 -11.61 12.07 -10.51
C SER A 237 -10.30 11.76 -11.23
N GLY A 238 -10.24 11.84 -12.57
CA GLY A 238 -9.06 11.50 -13.36
C GLY A 238 -7.81 12.30 -12.97
N GLN A 239 -7.95 13.61 -12.79
CA GLN A 239 -6.84 14.48 -12.37
C GLN A 239 -6.39 14.16 -10.93
N LEU A 240 -7.34 13.90 -10.01
CA LEU A 240 -7.02 13.52 -8.62
C LEU A 240 -6.24 12.21 -8.56
N ARG A 241 -6.61 11.22 -9.39
CA ARG A 241 -5.85 9.97 -9.52
C ARG A 241 -4.44 10.19 -10.05
N TYR A 242 -4.29 11.07 -11.05
CA TYR A 242 -2.98 11.38 -11.60
C TYR A 242 -2.07 11.97 -10.52
N GLN A 243 -2.58 12.93 -9.76
CA GLN A 243 -1.85 13.54 -8.66
C GLN A 243 -1.49 12.53 -7.56
N LEU A 244 -2.44 11.67 -7.19
CA LEU A 244 -2.21 10.63 -6.20
C LEU A 244 -1.14 9.62 -6.67
N ARG A 245 -1.15 9.27 -7.97
CA ARG A 245 -0.10 8.43 -8.55
C ARG A 245 1.27 9.12 -8.49
N ALA A 246 1.35 10.40 -8.83
CA ALA A 246 2.60 11.15 -8.73
C ALA A 246 3.15 11.19 -7.28
N ILE A 247 2.27 11.32 -6.29
CA ILE A 247 2.65 11.23 -4.87
C ILE A 247 3.21 9.83 -4.54
N PHE A 248 2.56 8.76 -4.99
CA PHE A 248 3.05 7.39 -4.79
C PHE A 248 4.40 7.15 -5.47
N ASP A 249 4.60 7.68 -6.68
CA ASP A 249 5.87 7.58 -7.41
C ASP A 249 6.99 8.28 -6.64
N VAL A 250 6.72 9.40 -5.98
CA VAL A 250 7.70 10.06 -5.10
C VAL A 250 8.02 9.24 -3.86
N ILE A 251 7.05 8.53 -3.26
CA ILE A 251 7.31 7.61 -2.15
C ILE A 251 8.23 6.47 -2.60
N VAL A 252 8.01 5.91 -3.80
CA VAL A 252 8.87 4.87 -4.39
C VAL A 252 10.27 5.42 -4.71
N ASN A 253 10.37 6.61 -5.27
CA ASN A 253 11.68 7.25 -5.52
C ASN A 253 12.44 7.48 -4.21
N PHE A 254 11.74 7.90 -3.15
CA PHE A 254 12.32 8.07 -1.83
C PHE A 254 12.76 6.72 -1.23
N SER A 255 12.00 5.64 -1.43
CA SER A 255 12.42 4.32 -0.95
C SER A 255 13.72 3.86 -1.62
N GLN A 256 13.87 4.09 -2.93
CA GLN A 256 15.11 3.80 -3.65
C GLN A 256 16.29 4.61 -3.10
N LEU A 257 16.12 5.92 -2.86
CA LEU A 257 17.17 6.72 -2.23
C LEU A 257 17.54 6.21 -0.84
N ASN A 258 16.58 5.74 -0.05
CA ASN A 258 16.88 5.19 1.27
C ASN A 258 17.65 3.86 1.16
N MET A 259 17.41 3.05 0.12
CA MET A 259 18.24 1.87 -0.17
C MET A 259 19.68 2.27 -0.52
N ASP A 260 19.86 3.26 -1.41
CA ASP A 260 21.19 3.78 -1.75
C ASP A 260 21.93 4.28 -0.49
N LEU A 261 21.23 4.97 0.42
CA LEU A 261 21.78 5.42 1.71
C LEU A 261 22.20 4.23 2.60
N GLN A 262 21.40 3.17 2.63
CA GLN A 262 21.73 1.97 3.41
C GLN A 262 22.96 1.27 2.88
N ASP A 263 23.10 1.17 1.55
CA ASP A 263 24.25 0.52 0.95
C ASP A 263 25.53 1.34 1.18
N LEU A 264 25.46 2.66 1.03
CA LEU A 264 26.56 3.57 1.44
C LEU A 264 26.92 3.42 2.92
N ALA A 265 25.92 3.32 3.80
CA ALA A 265 26.15 3.15 5.23
C ALA A 265 26.78 1.79 5.57
N LYS A 266 26.40 0.71 4.87
CA LYS A 266 26.99 -0.61 5.03
C LYS A 266 28.45 -0.64 4.57
N GLU A 267 28.74 -0.10 3.39
CA GLU A 267 30.12 0.00 2.86
C GLU A 267 31.02 0.79 3.82
N GLU A 268 30.54 1.94 4.30
CA GLU A 268 31.27 2.78 5.24
C GLU A 268 31.48 2.07 6.59
N LEU A 269 30.48 1.34 7.07
CA LEU A 269 30.58 0.56 8.29
C LEU A 269 31.63 -0.56 8.16
N GLU A 270 31.70 -1.23 7.01
CA GLU A 270 32.70 -2.27 6.76
C GLU A 270 34.12 -1.71 6.83
N LEU A 271 34.37 -0.54 6.21
CA LEU A 271 35.66 0.14 6.26
C LEU A 271 36.06 0.50 7.69
N ARG A 272 35.14 1.11 8.46
CA ARG A 272 35.39 1.47 9.87
C ARG A 272 35.63 0.24 10.75
N SER A 273 34.90 -0.85 10.49
CA SER A 273 35.02 -2.11 11.22
C SER A 273 36.32 -2.85 10.91
N GLN A 274 36.85 -2.72 9.69
CA GLN A 274 38.17 -3.26 9.32
C GLN A 274 39.28 -2.51 10.06
N MET A 275 39.25 -1.17 10.03
CA MET A 275 40.20 -0.32 10.76
C MET A 275 40.20 -0.63 12.26
N GLN A 276 39.01 -0.75 12.87
CA GLN A 276 38.92 -1.10 14.29
C GLN A 276 39.53 -2.47 14.60
N ARG A 277 39.35 -3.47 13.73
CA ARG A 277 39.98 -4.79 13.87
C ARG A 277 41.50 -4.74 13.76
N GLU A 278 42.04 -3.90 12.89
CA GLU A 278 43.49 -3.69 12.75
C GLU A 278 44.10 -3.04 13.99
N VAL A 279 43.40 -2.04 14.56
CA VAL A 279 43.78 -1.39 15.82
C VAL A 279 43.75 -2.40 16.97
N GLU A 280 42.69 -3.19 17.10
CA GLU A 280 42.57 -4.24 18.11
C GLU A 280 43.63 -5.34 17.93
N GLY A 281 43.95 -5.72 16.69
CA GLY A 281 45.00 -6.69 16.37
C GLY A 281 46.39 -6.18 16.77
N SER A 282 46.71 -4.93 16.45
CA SER A 282 47.96 -4.28 16.83
C SER A 282 48.11 -4.20 18.35
N ALA A 283 47.04 -3.81 19.06
CA ALA A 283 46.99 -3.79 20.51
C ALA A 283 47.29 -5.17 21.15
N ARG A 284 46.80 -6.27 20.55
CA ARG A 284 47.10 -7.64 21.03
C ARG A 284 48.57 -8.03 20.84
N THR A 285 49.24 -7.51 19.82
CA THR A 285 50.68 -7.74 19.59
C THR A 285 51.58 -6.87 20.47
N GLY A 286 51.01 -6.03 21.33
CA GLY A 286 51.75 -5.15 22.25
C GLY A 286 52.32 -3.89 21.60
N THR A 287 51.99 -3.64 20.33
CA THR A 287 52.22 -2.35 19.68
C THR A 287 51.05 -1.42 20.02
N TRP A 288 51.31 -0.49 20.93
CA TRP A 288 50.34 0.52 21.37
C TRP A 288 50.62 1.85 20.67
N GLY A 289 49.56 2.50 20.23
CA GLY A 289 49.62 3.75 19.50
C GLY A 289 49.61 3.51 18.00
N THR A 290 48.54 3.94 17.34
CA THR A 290 48.67 4.47 15.99
C THR A 290 49.68 5.61 16.06
N CYS A 291 50.64 5.67 15.13
CA CYS A 291 51.36 6.93 14.92
C CYS A 291 50.31 8.05 14.75
N ASP A 292 50.58 9.33 15.00
CA ASP A 292 49.56 10.38 14.77
C ASP A 292 49.05 10.42 13.30
N THR A 293 49.69 9.71 12.38
CA THR A 293 49.41 9.73 10.94
C THR A 293 48.15 8.97 10.49
N PRO A 294 47.81 7.73 10.94
CA PRO A 294 46.63 7.00 10.47
C PRO A 294 45.33 7.53 11.10
N GLU A 295 45.34 7.93 12.38
CA GLU A 295 44.15 8.51 13.02
C GLU A 295 43.75 9.84 12.40
N ASN A 296 44.73 10.72 12.13
CA ASN A 296 44.46 11.99 11.44
C ASN A 296 43.99 11.76 10.00
N GLN A 297 44.51 10.75 9.30
CA GLN A 297 44.02 10.36 7.97
C GLN A 297 42.58 9.84 8.02
N GLU A 298 42.22 9.04 9.04
CA GLU A 298 40.87 8.52 9.22
C GLU A 298 39.87 9.64 9.57
N VAL A 299 40.24 10.58 10.44
CA VAL A 299 39.42 11.75 10.75
C VAL A 299 39.20 12.60 9.48
N ALA A 300 40.23 12.80 8.66
CA ALA A 300 40.09 13.49 7.39
C ALA A 300 39.18 12.73 6.40
N ARG A 301 39.33 11.41 6.28
CA ARG A 301 38.47 10.56 5.43
C ARG A 301 37.01 10.65 5.82
N ARG A 302 36.69 10.57 7.13
CA ARG A 302 35.31 10.67 7.64
C ARG A 302 34.69 12.03 7.30
N LYS A 303 35.45 13.12 7.45
CA LYS A 303 34.98 14.45 7.03
C LYS A 303 34.68 14.50 5.53
N VAL A 304 35.58 13.97 4.70
CA VAL A 304 35.37 13.91 3.24
C VAL A 304 34.14 13.07 2.89
N PHE A 305 33.89 11.96 3.58
CA PHE A 305 32.67 11.17 3.42
C PHE A 305 31.43 12.01 3.73
N VAL A 306 31.35 12.64 4.91
CA VAL A 306 30.20 13.48 5.28
C VAL A 306 29.95 14.60 4.28
N GLU A 307 31.00 15.31 3.86
CA GLU A 307 30.88 16.45 2.94
C GLU A 307 30.52 16.02 1.50
N THR A 308 31.11 14.93 1.01
CA THR A 308 31.02 14.54 -0.40
C THR A 308 29.85 13.58 -0.68
N THR A 309 29.43 12.77 0.29
CA THR A 309 28.35 11.77 0.10
C THR A 309 27.07 12.19 0.82
N ILE A 310 27.14 12.45 2.13
CA ILE A 310 25.96 12.74 2.95
C ILE A 310 25.35 14.10 2.58
N GLY A 311 26.18 15.13 2.41
CA GLY A 311 25.72 16.49 2.04
C GLY A 311 24.84 16.50 0.78
N PRO A 312 25.32 15.98 -0.36
CA PRO A 312 24.51 15.87 -1.58
C PRO A 312 23.26 15.01 -1.41
N MET A 313 23.33 13.93 -0.63
CA MET A 313 22.17 13.07 -0.37
C MET A 313 21.06 13.80 0.42
N ILE A 314 21.43 14.58 1.43
CA ILE A 314 20.49 15.47 2.15
C ILE A 314 19.85 16.46 1.18
N ALA A 315 20.62 17.06 0.27
CA ALA A 315 20.09 18.00 -0.72
C ALA A 315 19.06 17.33 -1.64
N ARG A 316 19.35 16.11 -2.15
CA ARG A 316 18.40 15.32 -2.95
C ARG A 316 17.10 15.02 -2.21
N ILE A 317 17.18 14.61 -0.94
CA ILE A 317 16.00 14.32 -0.11
C ILE A 317 15.18 15.59 0.13
N ARG A 318 15.82 16.75 0.36
CA ARG A 318 15.12 18.03 0.51
C ARG A 318 14.38 18.47 -0.75
N VAL A 319 14.96 18.24 -1.93
CA VAL A 319 14.30 18.52 -3.21
C VAL A 319 13.07 17.62 -3.41
N LEU A 320 13.17 16.34 -3.04
CA LEU A 320 11.99 15.47 -3.04
C LEU A 320 10.93 15.92 -2.03
N ALA A 321 11.35 16.35 -0.84
CA ALA A 321 10.43 16.84 0.18
C ALA A 321 9.67 18.09 -0.30
N SER A 322 10.34 19.04 -0.96
CA SER A 322 9.66 20.21 -1.54
C SER A 322 8.69 19.80 -2.65
N SER A 323 9.12 18.92 -3.56
CA SER A 323 8.26 18.42 -4.63
C SER A 323 7.02 17.70 -4.07
N TYR A 324 7.18 16.85 -3.06
CA TYR A 324 6.07 16.19 -2.37
C TYR A 324 5.09 17.20 -1.76
N ARG A 325 5.58 18.22 -1.05
CA ARG A 325 4.73 19.24 -0.44
C ARG A 325 3.93 20.02 -1.48
N ASP A 326 4.53 20.36 -2.61
CA ASP A 326 3.82 21.00 -3.72
C ASP A 326 2.72 20.07 -4.27
N MET A 327 3.03 18.79 -4.47
CA MET A 327 2.03 17.83 -4.94
C MET A 327 0.90 17.57 -3.94
N ALA A 328 1.22 17.51 -2.64
CA ALA A 328 0.25 17.29 -1.58
C ALA A 328 -0.68 18.50 -1.40
N THR A 329 -0.16 19.72 -1.50
CA THR A 329 -0.97 20.95 -1.44
C THR A 329 -1.89 21.08 -2.65
N GLU A 330 -1.40 20.78 -3.86
CA GLU A 330 -2.24 20.70 -5.06
C GLU A 330 -3.33 19.63 -4.91
N PHE A 331 -2.99 18.44 -4.41
CA PHE A 331 -3.98 17.39 -4.16
C PHE A 331 -5.06 17.83 -3.16
N MET A 332 -4.68 18.50 -2.07
CA MET A 332 -5.62 19.01 -1.08
C MET A 332 -6.53 20.11 -1.64
N THR A 333 -6.00 21.06 -2.41
CA THR A 333 -6.82 22.12 -3.04
C THR A 333 -7.79 21.55 -4.06
N MET A 334 -7.41 20.51 -4.81
CA MET A 334 -8.32 19.78 -5.69
C MET A 334 -9.45 19.10 -4.91
N LEU A 335 -9.14 18.47 -3.77
CA LEU A 335 -10.14 17.82 -2.91
C LEU A 335 -11.11 18.82 -2.26
N GLN A 336 -10.66 20.02 -1.89
CA GLN A 336 -11.54 21.08 -1.35
C GLN A 336 -12.64 21.46 -2.34
N ASN A 337 -12.31 21.51 -3.63
CA ASN A 337 -13.23 21.85 -4.71
C ASN A 337 -14.08 20.66 -5.17
N HIS A 338 -13.85 19.46 -4.64
CA HIS A 338 -14.59 18.26 -5.03
C HIS A 338 -16.06 18.34 -4.59
N THR A 339 -16.99 17.68 -5.30
CA THR A 339 -18.43 17.75 -5.00
C THR A 339 -18.82 16.93 -3.76
N ASP A 340 -18.10 15.86 -3.47
CA ASP A 340 -18.36 14.96 -2.34
C ASP A 340 -17.87 15.57 -1.00
N GLN A 341 -18.78 15.66 -0.03
CA GLN A 341 -18.50 16.17 1.31
C GLN A 341 -17.48 15.31 2.07
N SER A 342 -17.52 13.98 1.94
CA SER A 342 -16.58 13.11 2.67
C SER A 342 -15.14 13.32 2.18
N LEU A 343 -14.95 13.63 0.89
CA LEU A 343 -13.64 13.96 0.33
C LEU A 343 -13.14 15.34 0.77
N ARG A 344 -14.04 16.31 1.03
CA ARG A 344 -13.66 17.59 1.64
C ARG A 344 -13.23 17.42 3.09
N LEU A 345 -13.91 16.55 3.84
CA LEU A 345 -13.52 16.22 5.23
C LEU A 345 -12.16 15.52 5.29
N LEU A 346 -11.81 14.71 4.29
CA LEU A 346 -10.47 14.13 4.18
C LEU A 346 -9.38 15.22 4.16
N VAL A 347 -9.63 16.38 3.55
CA VAL A 347 -8.66 17.49 3.56
C VAL A 347 -8.38 17.99 4.98
N GLN A 348 -9.38 18.03 5.85
CA GLN A 348 -9.19 18.45 7.25
C GLN A 348 -8.28 17.47 8.00
N ASN A 349 -8.43 16.18 7.73
CA ASN A 349 -7.59 15.13 8.33
C ASN A 349 -6.16 15.13 7.75
N LEU A 350 -6.02 15.36 6.44
CA LEU A 350 -4.72 15.48 5.79
C LEU A 350 -3.97 16.74 6.25
N ASN A 351 -4.66 17.87 6.37
CA ASN A 351 -4.13 19.14 6.85
C ASN A 351 -4.24 19.28 8.39
N PHE A 352 -3.99 18.20 9.12
CA PHE A 352 -3.95 18.23 10.56
C PHE A 352 -2.91 19.26 11.04
N ASN A 353 -3.27 20.09 12.03
CA ASN A 353 -2.47 21.23 12.51
C ASN A 353 -2.14 22.32 11.47
N SER A 354 -2.86 22.42 10.36
CA SER A 354 -2.58 23.40 9.30
C SER A 354 -1.16 23.32 8.75
N HIS A 355 -0.58 22.11 8.73
CA HIS A 355 0.81 21.91 8.32
C HIS A 355 1.07 22.26 6.84
N TYR A 356 0.06 22.10 5.98
CA TYR A 356 0.20 22.29 4.54
C TYR A 356 -0.53 23.53 4.03
N LEU A 357 -1.74 23.77 4.52
CA LEU A 357 -2.55 24.93 4.14
C LEU A 357 -2.86 25.75 5.40
N ASP A 358 -2.50 27.04 5.38
CA ASP A 358 -2.92 27.99 6.40
C ASP A 358 -4.42 28.25 6.26
N THR A 359 -5.23 27.75 7.20
CA THR A 359 -6.68 28.00 7.25
C THR A 359 -7.04 29.45 7.61
N THR A 360 -6.06 30.35 7.75
CA THR A 360 -6.24 31.75 8.18
C THR A 360 -6.31 32.76 7.02
N LYS A 361 -6.25 32.33 5.75
CA LYS A 361 -6.30 33.26 4.60
C LYS A 361 -7.68 33.46 3.97
N GLU A 362 -8.73 32.85 4.50
CA GLU A 362 -10.10 33.10 4.07
C GLU A 362 -10.98 33.50 5.27
N ALA A 363 -10.94 34.79 5.62
CA ALA A 363 -11.91 35.44 6.49
C ALA A 363 -12.37 36.75 5.84
#